data_AF-A0AAD5RCP2-F1
#
_entry.id   AF-A0AAD5RCP2-F1
#
_cell.length_a   1.000
_cell.length_b   1.000
_cell.length_c   1.000
_cell.angle_alpha   90.00
_cell.angle_beta   90.00
_cell.angle_gamma   90.00
#
_symmetry.space_group_name_H-M   'P 1'
#
loop_
_entity.id
_entity.type
_entity.pdbx_description
1 polymer ?
#
loop_
_entity_poly.entity_id
_entity_poly.type
_entity_poly.pdbx_seq_one_letter_code
_entity_poly.pdbx_strand_id
1 'polypeptide(L)'
;MFEAALTSSIVMIWLPDFSLSTKSSQWIEEEWHCGTEPISHFLSESQLELDCPRFKRRVNQCCKRHDDCYEDQSGRKYCDDKFCECLTVATRGSGICARENGPLMCLLVRELGEEAYKQSAPDTAMTQAQNTSVSTSNARTSSGRSNVRS
;
A
#
# COMPACT_ATOMS: atom_id res chain seq x y z
N MET A 1 -45.04 -31.08 -16.11
CA MET A 1 -43.84 -30.22 -15.98
C MET A 1 -44.30 -28.91 -15.35
N PHE A 2 -44.13 -28.80 -14.03
CA PHE A 2 -44.12 -27.63 -13.14
C PHE A 2 -43.66 -28.16 -11.77
N GLU A 3 -43.00 -27.30 -10.97
CA GLU A 3 -42.28 -27.59 -9.72
C GLU A 3 -43.04 -28.35 -8.61
N ALA A 4 -42.30 -29.05 -7.72
CA ALA A 4 -42.23 -28.73 -6.28
C ALA A 4 -41.44 -29.78 -5.47
N ALA A 5 -40.52 -29.27 -4.64
CA ALA A 5 -40.05 -29.74 -3.33
C ALA A 5 -39.83 -31.24 -3.06
N LEU A 6 -38.57 -31.59 -2.76
CA LEU A 6 -38.25 -32.68 -1.82
C LEU A 6 -37.40 -32.11 -0.69
N THR A 7 -38.03 -32.04 0.48
CA THR A 7 -37.41 -31.81 1.78
C THR A 7 -36.50 -32.98 2.11
N SER A 8 -35.24 -32.72 2.47
CA SER A 8 -34.42 -33.73 3.13
C SER A 8 -33.67 -33.10 4.29
N SER A 9 -34.03 -33.56 5.48
CA SER A 9 -33.64 -33.06 6.78
C SER A 9 -32.13 -33.15 6.99
N ILE A 10 -31.45 -32.00 7.08
CA ILE A 10 -30.09 -31.94 7.62
C ILE A 10 -30.24 -32.02 9.14
N VAL A 11 -29.91 -33.18 9.71
CA VAL A 11 -29.72 -33.36 11.15
C VAL A 11 -28.56 -32.46 11.56
N MET A 12 -28.84 -31.40 12.31
CA MET A 12 -27.84 -30.59 13.00
C MET A 12 -27.20 -31.46 14.08
N ILE A 13 -26.15 -32.19 13.72
CA ILE A 13 -25.34 -32.94 14.70
C ILE A 13 -24.64 -31.89 15.57
N TRP A 14 -25.13 -31.74 16.81
CA TRP A 14 -24.46 -31.00 17.87
C TRP A 14 -23.13 -31.68 18.19
N LEU A 15 -22.02 -31.17 17.63
CA LEU A 15 -20.69 -31.48 18.13
C LEU A 15 -20.40 -30.54 19.31
N PRO A 16 -19.85 -31.04 20.44
CA PRO A 16 -19.47 -30.19 21.57
C PRO A 16 -18.42 -29.20 21.11
N ASP A 17 -18.51 -27.95 21.60
CA ASP A 17 -17.60 -26.83 21.35
C ASP A 17 -16.14 -27.29 21.30
N PHE A 18 -15.66 -27.57 20.09
CA PHE A 18 -14.23 -27.60 19.82
C PHE A 18 -13.82 -26.14 19.90
N SER A 19 -13.42 -25.71 21.09
CA SER A 19 -12.61 -24.52 21.26
C SER A 19 -11.32 -24.78 20.49
N LEU A 20 -11.36 -24.47 19.20
CA LEU A 20 -10.21 -24.46 18.33
C LEU A 20 -9.40 -23.27 18.79
N SER A 21 -8.51 -23.53 19.76
CA SER A 21 -7.35 -22.67 20.01
C SER A 21 -6.54 -22.65 18.72
N THR A 22 -6.91 -21.75 17.81
CA THR A 22 -6.10 -21.37 16.67
C THR A 22 -4.84 -20.76 17.24
N LYS A 23 -3.80 -21.59 17.41
CA LYS A 23 -2.44 -21.10 17.44
C LYS A 23 -2.24 -20.40 16.11
N SER A 24 -2.32 -19.07 16.12
CA SER A 24 -2.02 -18.22 14.98
C SER A 24 -0.52 -18.26 14.73
N SER A 25 -0.02 -19.37 14.18
CA SER A 25 1.03 -19.28 13.17
C SER A 25 0.36 -18.80 11.88
N GLN A 26 -0.15 -17.56 11.92
CA GLN A 26 -0.66 -16.87 10.77
C GLN A 26 0.57 -16.56 9.93
N TRP A 27 0.73 -17.28 8.82
CA TRP A 27 1.56 -16.80 7.73
C TRP A 27 0.95 -15.47 7.30
N ILE A 28 1.48 -14.36 7.81
CA ILE A 28 1.13 -13.04 7.29
C ILE A 28 1.72 -13.04 5.90
N GLU A 29 0.88 -13.26 4.90
CA GLU A 29 1.25 -13.01 3.51
C GLU A 29 1.68 -11.54 3.44
N GLU A 30 2.92 -11.29 3.03
CA GLU A 30 3.44 -9.93 2.90
C GLU A 30 2.60 -9.19 1.86
N GLU A 31 2.06 -8.02 2.22
CA GLU A 31 1.29 -7.17 1.32
C GLU A 31 2.10 -6.87 0.05
N TRP A 32 1.46 -7.00 -1.12
CA TRP A 32 2.10 -6.71 -2.39
C TRP A 32 2.19 -5.20 -2.61
N HIS A 33 3.40 -4.69 -2.84
CA HIS A 33 3.71 -3.25 -2.95
C HIS A 33 4.06 -2.81 -4.37
N CYS A 34 4.31 -3.73 -5.31
CA CYS A 34 4.65 -3.30 -6.66
C CYS A 34 3.41 -2.83 -7.43
N GLY A 35 3.44 -1.60 -7.94
CA GLY A 35 2.38 -1.04 -8.79
C GLY A 35 1.46 -0.08 -8.03
N THR A 36 1.25 1.10 -8.59
CA THR A 36 0.49 2.20 -7.97
C THR A 36 -1.02 2.08 -8.22
N GLU A 37 -1.40 1.63 -9.42
CA GLU A 37 -2.80 1.49 -9.84
C GLU A 37 -3.29 0.04 -9.71
N PRO A 38 -4.60 -0.22 -9.47
CA PRO A 38 -5.13 -1.57 -9.28
C PRO A 38 -4.74 -2.57 -10.38
N ILE A 39 -4.73 -2.11 -11.64
CA ILE A 39 -4.34 -2.94 -12.78
C ILE A 39 -2.83 -3.24 -12.74
N SER A 40 -1.99 -2.23 -12.48
CA SER A 40 -0.53 -2.41 -12.42
C SER A 40 -0.09 -3.26 -11.22
N HIS A 41 -0.81 -3.13 -10.09
CA HIS A 41 -0.64 -3.91 -8.89
C HIS A 41 -0.88 -5.39 -9.19
N PHE A 42 -2.07 -5.72 -9.69
CA PHE A 42 -2.43 -7.09 -10.06
C PHE A 42 -1.51 -7.71 -11.12
N LEU A 43 -1.18 -6.95 -12.18
CA LEU A 43 -0.34 -7.46 -13.27
C LEU A 43 1.08 -7.75 -12.79
N SER A 44 1.67 -6.84 -12.00
CA SER A 44 3.03 -7.04 -11.51
C SER A 44 3.12 -8.22 -10.53
N GLU A 45 2.10 -8.42 -9.69
CA GLU A 45 2.02 -9.57 -8.79
C GLU A 45 1.93 -10.88 -9.56
N SER A 46 0.95 -10.95 -10.48
CA SER A 46 0.67 -12.14 -11.28
C SER A 46 1.89 -12.54 -12.13
N GLN A 47 2.57 -11.56 -12.72
CA GLN A 47 3.77 -11.82 -13.53
C GLN A 47 4.86 -12.51 -12.71
N LEU A 48 5.17 -12.02 -11.49
CA LEU A 48 6.22 -12.62 -10.67
C LEU A 48 5.80 -13.93 -10.03
N GLU A 49 4.51 -14.12 -9.75
CA GLU A 49 3.98 -15.39 -9.28
C GLU A 49 4.14 -16.50 -10.31
N LEU A 50 3.95 -16.19 -11.60
CA LEU A 50 4.14 -17.12 -12.70
C LEU A 50 5.62 -17.35 -13.04
N ASP A 51 6.38 -16.28 -13.21
CA ASP A 51 7.75 -16.35 -13.74
C ASP A 51 8.79 -16.76 -12.70
N CYS A 52 8.66 -16.27 -11.47
CA CYS A 52 9.65 -16.49 -10.43
C CYS A 52 9.07 -16.43 -9.02
N PRO A 53 8.18 -17.37 -8.64
CA PRO A 53 7.52 -17.37 -7.34
C PRO A 53 8.51 -17.40 -6.16
N ARG A 54 9.67 -18.04 -6.32
CA ARG A 54 10.76 -18.07 -5.32
C ARG A 54 11.45 -16.72 -5.07
N PHE A 55 11.22 -15.75 -5.94
CA PHE A 55 11.83 -14.42 -5.92
C PHE A 55 10.80 -13.32 -5.64
N LYS A 56 9.48 -13.60 -5.78
CA LYS A 56 8.35 -12.68 -5.50
C LYS A 56 8.57 -11.84 -4.25
N ARG A 57 8.83 -12.50 -3.10
CA ARG A 57 9.09 -11.81 -1.82
C ARG A 57 10.24 -10.80 -1.87
N ARG A 58 11.37 -11.17 -2.49
CA ARG A 58 12.55 -10.29 -2.58
C ARG A 58 12.31 -9.10 -3.49
N VAL A 59 11.57 -9.29 -4.58
CA VAL A 59 11.18 -8.20 -5.48
C VAL A 59 10.18 -7.27 -4.80
N ASN A 60 9.22 -7.82 -4.05
CA ASN A 60 8.27 -7.04 -3.26
C ASN A 60 8.97 -6.09 -2.28
N GLN A 61 10.03 -6.57 -1.61
CA GLN A 61 10.86 -5.76 -0.73
C GLN A 61 11.59 -4.62 -1.45
N CYS A 62 11.88 -4.76 -2.75
CA CYS A 62 12.42 -3.67 -3.54
C CYS A 62 11.35 -2.61 -3.82
N CYS A 63 10.12 -3.02 -4.13
CA CYS A 63 9.00 -2.11 -4.37
C CYS A 63 8.67 -1.32 -3.12
N LYS A 64 8.53 -1.99 -1.97
CA LYS A 64 8.30 -1.31 -0.69
C LYS A 64 9.34 -0.22 -0.41
N ARG A 65 10.63 -0.52 -0.59
CA ARG A 65 11.70 0.47 -0.37
C ARG A 65 11.69 1.61 -1.39
N HIS A 66 11.16 1.37 -2.58
CA HIS A 66 11.03 2.40 -3.61
C HIS A 66 9.87 3.33 -3.27
N ASP A 67 8.74 2.79 -2.81
CA ASP A 67 7.60 3.55 -2.28
C ASP A 67 8.03 4.40 -1.08
N ASP A 68 8.72 3.81 -0.09
CA ASP A 68 9.26 4.55 1.06
C ASP A 68 10.19 5.71 0.61
N CYS A 69 11.06 5.46 -0.39
CA CYS A 69 11.96 6.48 -0.93
C CYS A 69 11.22 7.62 -1.66
N TYR A 70 10.13 7.27 -2.33
CA TYR A 70 9.21 8.19 -2.99
C TYR A 70 8.49 9.05 -1.94
N GLU A 71 7.92 8.45 -0.90
CA GLU A 71 7.29 9.15 0.22
C GLU A 71 8.26 10.12 0.93
N ASP A 72 9.51 9.68 1.14
CA ASP A 72 10.59 10.50 1.70
C ASP A 72 11.06 11.63 0.77
N GLN A 73 10.57 11.66 -0.47
CA GLN A 73 10.94 12.65 -1.49
C GLN A 73 12.47 12.77 -1.68
N SER A 74 13.17 11.64 -1.64
CA SER A 74 14.65 11.57 -1.71
C SER A 74 15.21 11.85 -3.12
N GLY A 75 14.38 12.23 -4.07
CA GLY A 75 14.71 12.49 -5.47
C GLY A 75 14.45 11.27 -6.36
N ARG A 76 13.55 11.44 -7.34
CA ARG A 76 13.10 10.36 -8.23
C ARG A 76 14.24 9.53 -8.83
N LYS A 77 15.22 10.17 -9.46
CA LYS A 77 16.35 9.46 -10.09
C LYS A 77 17.12 8.61 -9.07
N TYR A 78 17.33 9.12 -7.87
CA TYR A 78 18.02 8.39 -6.81
C TYR A 78 17.21 7.16 -6.37
N CYS A 79 15.91 7.31 -6.15
CA CYS A 79 15.02 6.21 -5.80
C CYS A 79 14.96 5.16 -6.92
N ASP A 80 14.82 5.57 -8.18
CA ASP A 80 14.78 4.68 -9.34
C ASP A 80 16.10 3.89 -9.48
N ASP A 81 17.25 4.54 -9.30
CA ASP A 81 18.56 3.87 -9.35
C ASP A 81 18.69 2.82 -8.24
N LYS A 82 18.24 3.14 -7.01
CA LYS A 82 18.24 2.19 -5.89
C LYS A 82 17.29 1.03 -6.08
N PHE A 83 16.14 1.29 -6.68
CA PHE A 83 15.21 0.24 -7.07
C PHE A 83 15.82 -0.71 -8.11
N CYS A 84 16.43 -0.17 -9.17
CA CYS A 84 17.10 -0.97 -10.20
C CYS A 84 18.26 -1.81 -9.64
N GLU A 85 19.07 -1.25 -8.73
CA GLU A 85 20.13 -1.98 -8.01
C GLU A 85 19.53 -3.12 -7.17
N CYS A 86 18.44 -2.84 -6.45
CA CYS A 86 17.74 -3.83 -5.64
C CYS A 86 17.23 -4.99 -6.49
N LEU A 87 16.57 -4.70 -7.62
CA LEU A 87 16.04 -5.73 -8.53
C LEU A 87 17.15 -6.64 -9.07
N THR A 88 18.30 -6.08 -9.40
CA THR A 88 19.48 -6.86 -9.87
C THR A 88 19.92 -7.90 -8.85
N VAL A 89 19.93 -7.54 -7.56
CA VAL A 89 20.28 -8.45 -6.46
C VAL A 89 19.13 -9.40 -6.14
N ALA A 90 17.90 -8.89 -6.07
CA ALA A 90 16.70 -9.64 -5.71
C ALA A 90 16.43 -10.78 -6.69
N THR A 91 16.67 -10.56 -7.98
CA THR A 91 16.43 -11.54 -9.06
C THR A 91 17.65 -12.37 -9.41
N ARG A 92 18.83 -12.12 -8.80
CA ARG A 92 20.08 -12.83 -9.11
C ARG A 92 19.90 -14.35 -9.04
N GLY A 93 20.29 -15.03 -10.12
CA GLY A 93 20.15 -16.48 -10.25
C GLY A 93 18.77 -16.94 -10.76
N SER A 94 17.84 -16.02 -11.03
CA SER A 94 16.63 -16.29 -11.79
C SER A 94 16.87 -16.13 -13.29
N GLY A 95 16.30 -17.02 -14.11
CA GLY A 95 16.44 -16.95 -15.57
C GLY A 95 15.72 -15.73 -16.15
N ILE A 96 14.39 -15.81 -16.18
CA ILE A 96 13.52 -14.77 -16.75
C ILE A 96 13.55 -13.50 -15.90
N CYS A 97 13.46 -13.61 -14.57
CA CYS A 97 13.36 -12.40 -13.73
C CYS A 97 14.65 -11.58 -13.67
N ALA A 98 15.83 -12.19 -13.83
CA ALA A 98 17.07 -11.40 -13.90
C ALA A 98 17.29 -10.76 -15.27
N ARG A 99 16.79 -11.38 -16.35
CA ARG A 99 17.06 -10.94 -17.73
C ARG A 99 15.96 -10.06 -18.32
N GLU A 100 14.73 -10.20 -17.85
CA GLU A 100 13.56 -9.56 -18.43
C GLU A 100 12.76 -8.79 -17.37
N ASN A 101 12.17 -9.46 -16.36
CA ASN A 101 11.26 -8.76 -15.43
C ASN A 101 11.95 -7.64 -14.64
N GLY A 102 13.14 -7.89 -14.06
CA GLY A 102 13.90 -6.88 -13.33
C GLY A 102 14.25 -5.66 -14.21
N PRO A 103 14.89 -5.84 -15.38
CA PRO A 103 15.14 -4.75 -16.31
C PRO A 103 13.88 -4.01 -16.77
N LEU A 104 12.79 -4.73 -17.04
CA LEU A 104 11.51 -4.13 -17.44
C LEU A 104 10.92 -3.26 -16.32
N MET A 105 10.88 -3.76 -15.08
CA MET A 105 10.40 -2.99 -13.92
C MET A 105 11.25 -1.74 -13.70
N CYS A 106 12.58 -1.86 -13.81
CA CYS A 106 13.51 -0.72 -13.73
C CYS A 106 13.23 0.33 -14.83
N LEU A 107 12.97 -0.11 -16.06
CA LEU A 107 12.64 0.79 -17.17
C LEU A 107 11.31 1.51 -16.91
N LEU A 108 10.28 0.78 -16.47
CA LEU A 108 8.94 1.33 -16.25
C LEU A 108 8.94 2.44 -15.20
N VAL A 109 9.64 2.29 -14.07
CA VAL A 109 9.67 3.36 -13.05
C VAL A 109 10.42 4.60 -13.55
N ARG A 110 11.44 4.42 -14.39
CA ARG A 110 12.22 5.55 -14.93
C ARG A 110 11.42 6.38 -15.95
N GLU A 111 10.66 5.69 -16.80
CA GLU A 111 9.88 6.32 -17.89
C GLU A 111 8.50 6.80 -17.42
N LEU A 112 7.85 6.07 -16.51
CA LEU A 112 6.44 6.31 -16.12
C LEU A 112 6.26 6.69 -14.65
N GLY A 113 7.32 6.62 -13.84
CA GLY A 113 7.23 6.83 -12.39
C GLY A 113 7.20 8.30 -11.94
N GLU A 114 7.23 9.27 -12.86
CA GLU A 114 7.23 10.70 -12.49
C GLU A 114 5.98 11.11 -11.73
N GLU A 115 4.81 10.67 -12.19
CA GLU A 115 3.55 11.04 -11.56
C GLU A 115 3.39 10.36 -10.19
N ALA A 116 3.72 9.07 -10.09
CA ALA A 116 3.75 8.35 -8.82
C ALA A 116 4.69 9.02 -7.80
N TYR A 117 5.87 9.50 -8.23
CA TYR A 117 6.79 10.24 -7.36
C TYR A 117 6.16 11.54 -6.84
N LYS A 118 5.49 12.32 -7.69
CA LYS A 118 4.84 13.56 -7.26
C LYS A 118 3.68 13.30 -6.30
N GLN A 119 2.89 12.26 -6.57
CA GLN A 119 1.73 11.91 -5.74
C GLN A 119 2.10 11.31 -4.39
N SER A 120 3.29 10.71 -4.26
CA SER A 120 3.80 10.21 -2.98
C SER A 120 4.23 11.32 -2.01
N ALA A 121 4.31 12.58 -2.47
CA ALA A 121 4.72 13.66 -1.60
C ALA A 121 3.71 13.85 -0.46
N PRO A 122 4.15 13.99 0.81
CA PRO A 122 3.25 14.20 1.92
C PRO A 122 2.47 15.51 1.74
N ASP A 123 1.16 15.47 1.97
CA ASP A 123 0.33 16.66 1.96
C ASP A 123 0.79 17.64 3.04
N THR A 124 1.46 18.72 2.62
CA THR A 124 1.85 19.86 3.47
C THR A 124 0.68 20.47 4.28
N ALA A 125 -0.58 20.10 3.95
CA ALA A 125 -1.80 20.52 4.62
C ALA A 125 -2.07 19.81 5.96
N MET A 126 -1.51 18.62 6.22
CA MET A 126 -1.80 17.89 7.47
C MET A 126 -0.94 18.35 8.65
N THR A 127 0.24 18.94 8.41
CA THR A 127 1.13 19.41 9.50
C THR A 127 0.61 20.69 10.19
N GLN A 128 -0.27 21.47 9.56
CA GLN A 128 -0.77 22.73 10.14
C GLN A 128 -2.09 22.58 10.94
N ALA A 129 -2.80 21.46 10.78
CA ALA A 129 -4.07 21.21 11.48
C ALA A 129 -3.91 20.75 12.94
N GLN A 130 -2.72 20.30 13.35
CA GLN A 130 -2.45 19.84 14.72
C GLN A 130 -1.80 20.88 15.63
N ASN A 131 -1.28 21.99 15.08
CA ASN A 131 -0.65 23.07 15.86
C ASN A 131 -1.56 24.29 16.10
N THR A 132 -2.77 24.32 15.52
CA THR A 132 -3.71 25.45 15.64
C THR A 132 -4.82 25.25 16.68
N SER A 133 -4.96 24.07 17.28
CA SER A 133 -6.02 23.77 18.25
C SER A 133 -5.67 24.02 19.73
N VAL A 134 -4.43 24.45 20.04
CA VAL A 134 -3.99 24.65 21.44
C VAL A 134 -4.09 26.11 21.92
N SER A 135 -4.43 27.08 21.06
CA SER A 135 -4.38 28.51 21.43
C SER A 135 -5.70 29.27 21.18
N THR A 136 -6.83 28.78 21.68
CA THR A 136 -8.01 29.66 21.85
C THR A 136 -8.93 29.21 22.98
N SER A 137 -8.55 29.51 24.22
CA SER A 137 -9.52 29.71 25.30
C SER A 137 -8.95 30.66 26.34
N ASN A 138 -9.20 31.97 26.15
CA ASN A 138 -9.63 32.91 27.19
C ASN A 138 -9.45 34.36 26.74
N ALA A 139 -10.53 35.01 26.31
CA ALA A 139 -10.93 36.33 26.84
C ALA A 139 -12.29 36.72 26.29
N ARG A 140 -13.21 36.97 27.21
CA ARG A 140 -14.63 37.28 27.01
C ARG A 140 -14.85 38.63 26.35
N THR A 141 -15.89 38.66 25.55
CA THR A 141 -16.64 39.82 25.08
C THR A 141 -17.23 40.64 26.25
N SER A 142 -17.14 41.96 26.15
CA SER A 142 -18.16 42.86 26.70
C SER A 142 -18.44 43.98 25.70
N SER A 143 -19.60 43.87 25.06
CA SER A 143 -20.26 44.89 24.25
C SER A 143 -20.68 46.07 25.14
N GLY A 144 -20.43 47.30 24.69
CA GLY A 144 -20.84 48.53 25.35
C GLY A 144 -21.03 49.66 24.33
N ARG A 145 -22.19 50.31 24.39
CA ARG A 145 -22.86 51.12 23.37
C ARG A 145 -22.79 52.62 23.72
N SER A 146 -22.72 53.47 22.68
CA SER A 146 -23.12 54.90 22.59
C SER A 146 -22.35 56.00 23.34
N ASN A 147 -21.82 57.01 22.62
CA ASN A 147 -22.21 58.45 22.66
C ASN A 147 -21.18 59.33 21.89
N VAL A 148 -21.57 60.14 20.89
CA VAL A 148 -22.00 61.57 20.93
C VAL A 148 -20.85 62.58 21.13
N ARG A 149 -20.57 63.33 20.04
CA ARG A 149 -20.32 64.78 19.90
C ARG A 149 -19.19 65.46 20.70
N SER A 150 -18.24 66.04 19.97
CA SER A 150 -18.04 67.50 19.80
C SER A 150 -17.00 67.77 18.72
#